data_AF-A0A6G9A7W8-F1
#
_entry.id   AF-A0A6G9A7W8-F1
#
_cell.length_a   1.000
_cell.length_b   1.000
_cell.length_c   1.000
_cell.angle_alpha   90.00
_cell.angle_beta   90.00
_cell.angle_gamma   90.00
#
_symmetry.space_group_name_H-M   'P 1'
#
loop_
_entity.id
_entity.type
_entity.pdbx_description
1 polymer ?
#
loop_
_entity_poly.entity_id
_entity_poly.type
_entity_poly.pdbx_seq_one_letter_code
_entity_poly.pdbx_strand_id
1 'polypeptide(L)'
;MPAKLSRLIVIAAFCVSQPALAAGKRPRHAVAAAPATDSAAPYKADRLSSSRGEPILDTPGQTTVLTRQVIDDMKATSLRDAMRSTAGVTIGR
;
A
#
# COMPACT_ATOMS: atom_id res chain seq x y z
N MET A 1 -17.16 -5.03 -69.11
CA MET A 1 -17.84 -6.25 -68.61
C MET A 1 -16.80 -7.13 -67.92
N PRO A 2 -17.11 -7.91 -66.87
CA PRO A 2 -17.77 -7.59 -65.60
C PRO A 2 -16.92 -8.05 -64.39
N ALA A 3 -16.87 -7.29 -63.28
CA ALA A 3 -16.57 -7.85 -61.96
C ALA A 3 -16.98 -6.86 -60.86
N LYS A 4 -18.29 -6.78 -60.63
CA LYS A 4 -18.82 -6.50 -59.29
C LYS A 4 -18.52 -7.73 -58.42
N LEU A 5 -18.54 -7.50 -57.11
CA LEU A 5 -18.85 -8.50 -56.07
C LEU A 5 -17.64 -9.22 -55.45
N SER A 6 -17.64 -9.27 -54.11
CA SER A 6 -16.65 -9.91 -53.22
C SER A 6 -15.45 -9.00 -52.93
N ARG A 7 -15.31 -8.36 -51.76
CA ARG A 7 -15.23 -8.97 -50.42
C ARG A 7 -15.51 -7.94 -49.32
N LEU A 8 -16.75 -7.46 -49.24
CA LEU A 8 -17.25 -6.63 -48.14
C LEU A 8 -17.95 -7.50 -47.08
N ILE A 9 -17.30 -8.59 -46.63
CA ILE A 9 -17.82 -9.47 -45.55
C ILE A 9 -16.63 -10.03 -44.75
N VAL A 10 -15.90 -9.19 -44.01
CA VAL A 10 -14.99 -9.65 -42.92
C VAL A 10 -15.03 -8.70 -41.70
N ILE A 11 -16.04 -7.84 -41.55
CA ILE A 11 -16.13 -6.90 -40.39
C ILE A 11 -17.38 -7.16 -39.53
N ALA A 12 -17.98 -8.36 -39.61
CA ALA A 12 -19.19 -8.71 -38.84
C ALA A 12 -18.98 -9.86 -37.83
N ALA A 13 -17.73 -10.15 -37.44
CA ALA A 13 -17.42 -11.23 -36.49
C ALA A 13 -16.54 -10.80 -35.30
N PHE A 14 -16.29 -9.50 -35.10
CA PHE A 14 -15.57 -8.99 -33.91
C PHE A 14 -16.50 -8.39 -32.84
N CYS A 15 -17.79 -8.78 -32.85
CA CYS A 15 -18.81 -8.23 -31.94
C CYS A 15 -19.04 -9.04 -30.65
N VAL A 16 -18.15 -9.97 -30.25
CA VAL A 16 -18.30 -10.73 -28.98
C VAL A 16 -17.00 -10.74 -28.17
N SER A 17 -16.54 -9.56 -27.76
CA SER A 17 -15.60 -9.43 -26.64
C SER A 17 -15.58 -8.01 -26.10
N GLN A 18 -16.74 -7.50 -25.68
CA GLN A 18 -16.80 -6.36 -24.77
C GLN A 18 -16.87 -6.88 -23.33
N PRO A 19 -15.77 -6.89 -22.55
CA PRO A 19 -15.89 -7.03 -21.11
C PRO A 19 -16.41 -5.70 -20.57
N ALA A 20 -17.72 -5.65 -20.29
CA ALA A 20 -18.33 -4.60 -19.50
C ALA A 20 -17.79 -4.68 -18.07
N LEU A 21 -16.65 -4.05 -17.80
CA LEU A 21 -16.15 -3.82 -16.45
C LEU A 21 -16.77 -2.54 -15.88
N ALA A 22 -18.06 -2.64 -15.55
CA ALA A 22 -18.72 -1.72 -14.64
C ALA A 22 -18.38 -2.11 -13.20
N ALA A 23 -17.33 -1.53 -12.63
CA ALA A 23 -17.12 -1.53 -11.19
C ALA A 23 -16.37 -0.26 -10.80
N GLY A 24 -17.15 0.78 -10.49
CA GLY A 24 -16.62 2.01 -9.90
C GLY A 24 -15.82 1.71 -8.64
N LYS A 25 -14.50 1.82 -8.74
CA LYS A 25 -13.65 2.10 -7.59
C LYS A 25 -13.23 3.56 -7.70
N ARG A 26 -14.07 4.38 -7.06
CA ARG A 26 -13.76 5.70 -6.53
C ARG A 26 -12.26 5.78 -6.24
N PRO A 27 -11.53 6.80 -6.71
CA PRO A 27 -10.13 6.94 -6.34
C PRO A 27 -10.10 6.96 -4.83
N ARG A 28 -9.58 5.87 -4.23
CA ARG A 28 -9.13 5.91 -2.86
C ARG A 28 -8.22 7.12 -2.86
N HIS A 29 -8.53 8.11 -2.02
CA HIS A 29 -7.57 9.15 -1.72
C HIS A 29 -6.34 8.41 -1.22
N ALA A 30 -5.40 8.12 -2.13
CA ALA A 30 -4.03 7.95 -1.78
C ALA A 30 -3.63 9.36 -1.36
N VAL A 31 -3.95 9.70 -0.11
CA VAL A 31 -3.02 10.51 0.65
C VAL A 31 -1.75 9.69 0.51
N ALA A 32 -0.86 10.14 -0.37
CA ALA A 32 0.51 9.68 -0.38
C ALA A 32 0.98 10.02 1.02
N ALA A 33 0.91 9.04 1.92
CA ALA A 33 1.41 9.20 3.27
C ALA A 33 2.90 9.44 3.05
N ALA A 34 3.32 10.69 3.25
CA ALA A 34 4.73 11.00 3.30
C ALA A 34 5.37 9.97 4.24
N PRO A 35 6.52 9.39 3.85
CA PRO A 35 7.14 8.34 4.64
C PRO A 35 7.29 8.84 6.08
N ALA A 36 6.79 8.06 7.04
CA ALA A 36 6.84 8.39 8.47
C ALA A 36 8.28 8.47 9.02
N THR A 37 9.24 8.06 8.21
CA THR A 37 10.67 7.97 8.49
C THR A 37 11.43 8.83 7.51
N ASP A 38 12.32 9.69 8.01
CA ASP A 38 13.31 10.37 7.19
C ASP A 38 14.32 9.35 6.63
N SER A 39 14.72 9.52 5.37
CA SER A 39 15.73 8.67 4.72
C SER A 39 17.11 8.84 5.35
N ALA A 40 17.40 9.99 5.96
CA ALA A 40 18.64 10.21 6.70
C ALA A 40 18.65 9.53 8.09
N ALA A 41 17.49 9.16 8.63
CA ALA A 41 17.36 8.54 9.95
C ALA A 41 16.35 7.37 9.95
N PRO A 42 16.64 6.25 9.26
CA PRO A 42 15.68 5.16 9.02
C PRO A 42 15.23 4.40 10.28
N TYR A 43 15.92 4.59 11.41
CA TYR A 43 15.55 4.03 12.72
C TYR A 43 14.61 4.92 13.54
N LYS A 44 14.35 6.15 13.09
CA LYS A 44 13.47 7.10 13.77
C LYS A 44 12.22 7.32 12.92
N ALA A 45 11.07 7.32 13.58
CA ALA A 45 9.83 7.75 12.99
C ALA A 45 9.44 9.08 13.65
N ASP A 46 9.09 10.07 12.83
CA ASP A 46 8.68 11.40 13.31
C ASP A 46 7.17 11.52 13.39
N ARG A 47 6.44 10.63 12.70
CA ARG A 47 4.99 10.69 12.57
C ARG A 47 4.34 9.31 12.65
N LEU A 48 3.16 9.24 13.27
CA LEU A 48 2.35 8.01 13.27
C LEU A 48 1.54 7.90 11.97
N SER A 49 1.46 6.70 11.42
CA SER A 49 0.58 6.42 10.27
C SER A 49 -0.91 6.62 10.57
N SER A 50 -1.30 6.56 11.84
CA SER A 50 -2.66 6.84 12.31
C SER A 50 -2.90 8.30 12.68
N SER A 51 -1.84 9.11 12.83
CA SER A 51 -1.95 10.51 13.25
C SER A 51 -2.48 11.38 12.11
N ARG A 52 -3.39 12.30 12.47
CA ARG A 52 -4.03 13.24 11.54
C ARG A 52 -3.17 14.44 11.14
N GLY A 53 -1.88 14.47 11.42
CA GLY A 53 -1.15 15.74 11.25
C GLY A 53 0.10 15.84 12.07
N GLU A 54 -0.03 15.35 13.30
CA GLU A 54 0.84 15.76 14.38
C GLU A 54 2.09 14.88 14.46
N PRO A 55 3.26 15.48 14.74
CA PRO A 55 4.45 14.74 15.12
C PRO A 55 4.23 13.88 16.36
N ILE A 56 5.03 12.81 16.49
CA ILE A 56 5.00 11.94 17.67
C ILE A 56 5.38 12.72 18.94
N LEU A 57 6.28 13.70 18.81
CA LEU A 57 6.74 14.53 19.91
C LEU A 57 5.60 15.30 20.59
N ASP A 58 4.62 15.75 19.81
CA ASP A 58 3.50 16.56 20.29
C ASP A 58 2.26 15.70 20.62
N THR A 59 2.34 14.39 20.39
CA THR A 59 1.27 13.46 20.75
C THR A 59 1.36 13.10 22.23
N PRO A 60 0.30 13.32 23.03
CA PRO A 60 0.34 12.99 24.45
C PRO A 60 0.43 11.48 24.67
N GLY A 61 1.35 11.06 25.54
CA GLY A 61 1.56 9.66 25.93
C GLY A 61 2.88 9.06 25.43
N GLN A 62 3.16 7.84 25.86
CA GLN A 62 4.37 7.12 25.45
C GLN A 62 4.07 6.22 24.25
N THR A 63 4.68 6.53 23.10
CA THR A 63 4.55 5.74 21.88
C THR A 63 5.91 5.33 21.35
N THR A 64 6.08 4.03 21.08
CA THR A 64 7.28 3.48 20.44
C THR A 64 6.91 2.93 19.08
N VAL A 65 7.59 3.40 18.03
CA VAL A 65 7.39 2.92 16.65
C VAL A 65 8.57 2.04 16.26
N LEU A 66 8.30 0.79 15.90
CA LEU A 66 9.28 -0.06 15.22
C LEU A 66 9.30 0.30 13.74
N THR A 67 10.38 0.92 13.28
CA THR A 67 10.53 1.28 11.87
C THR A 67 10.81 0.04 11.02
N ARG A 68 10.66 0.20 9.70
CA ARG A 68 10.89 -0.90 8.77
C ARG A 68 12.32 -1.44 8.85
N GLN A 69 13.30 -0.53 8.96
CA GLN A 69 14.70 -0.88 9.11
C GLN A 69 14.97 -1.73 10.36
N VAL A 70 14.36 -1.39 11.50
CA VAL A 70 14.49 -2.17 12.75
C VAL A 70 14.00 -3.61 12.55
N ILE A 71 12.83 -3.77 11.92
CA ILE A 71 12.24 -5.09 11.69
C ILE A 71 13.10 -5.92 10.73
N ASP A 72 13.60 -5.30 9.66
CA ASP A 72 14.42 -5.97 8.66
C ASP A 72 15.79 -6.38 9.24
N ASP A 73 16.43 -5.54 10.06
CA ASP A 73 17.72 -5.85 10.69
C ASP A 73 17.62 -6.95 11.75
N MET A 74 16.51 -6.98 12.49
CA MET A 74 16.20 -8.09 13.41
C MET A 74 15.87 -9.39 12.67
N LYS A 75 15.62 -9.33 11.35
CA LYS A 75 15.10 -10.43 10.54
C LYS A 75 13.80 -11.00 11.11
N ALA A 76 12.98 -10.13 11.67
CA ALA A 76 11.77 -10.56 12.36
C ALA A 76 10.73 -11.09 11.37
N THR A 77 10.36 -12.37 11.52
CA THR A 77 9.35 -13.03 10.66
C THR A 77 7.98 -13.13 11.34
N SER A 78 7.90 -12.80 12.62
CA SER A 78 6.67 -12.84 13.41
C SER A 78 6.52 -11.62 14.30
N LEU A 79 5.27 -11.33 14.69
CA LEU A 79 4.98 -10.22 15.61
C LEU A 79 5.68 -10.41 16.97
N ARG A 80 5.72 -11.66 17.47
CA ARG A 80 6.39 -11.97 18.73
C ARG A 80 7.87 -11.61 18.70
N ASP A 81 8.51 -11.92 17.58
CA ASP A 81 9.93 -11.63 17.38
C ASP A 81 10.18 -10.13 17.30
N ALA A 82 9.36 -9.39 16.54
CA ALA A 82 9.45 -7.94 16.46
C ALA A 82 9.26 -7.25 17.82
N MET A 83 8.22 -7.65 18.57
CA MET A 83 7.84 -7.03 19.84
C MET A 83 8.83 -7.30 20.98
N ARG A 84 9.74 -8.27 20.86
CA ARG A 84 10.77 -8.56 21.87
C ARG A 84 11.74 -7.38 22.08
N SER A 85 11.87 -6.49 21.09
CA SER A 85 12.71 -5.29 21.18
C SER A 85 12.12 -4.18 22.05
N THR A 86 10.82 -4.24 22.37
CA THR A 86 10.14 -3.23 23.19
C THR A 86 10.13 -3.68 24.65
N ALA A 87 10.82 -2.94 25.51
CA ALA A 87 10.81 -3.19 26.95
C ALA A 87 9.37 -3.16 27.52
N GLY A 88 9.05 -4.12 28.39
CA GLY A 88 7.76 -4.21 29.06
C GLY A 88 6.64 -4.86 28.25
N VAL A 89 6.88 -5.28 26.99
CA VAL A 89 5.88 -6.01 26.20
C VAL A 89 6.00 -7.51 26.43
N THR A 90 4.94 -8.14 26.94
CA THR A 90 4.81 -9.61 27.07
C THR A 90 3.70 -10.11 26.16
N ILE A 91 3.94 -11.25 25.50
CA ILE A 91 2.98 -11.84 24.57
C ILE A 91 2.50 -13.17 25.13
N GLY A 92 1.18 -13.26 25.33
CA GLY A 92 0.48 -14.49 25.73
C GLY A 92 0.66 -15.60 24.70
N ARG A 93 0.42 -16.84 25.13
CA ARG A 93 0.48 -18.01 24.25
C ARG A 93 -0.73 -18.04 23.31
#